data_AF-A0A9J7MHG1-F1
#
_entry.id   AF-A0A9J7MHG1-F1
#
_cell.length_a   1.000
_cell.length_b   1.000
_cell.length_c   1.000
_cell.angle_alpha   90.00
_cell.angle_beta   90.00
_cell.angle_gamma   90.00
#
_symmetry.space_group_name_H-M   'P 1'
#
loop_
_entity.id
_entity.type
_entity.pdbx_description
1 polymer ?
#
loop_
_entity_poly.entity_id
_entity_poly.type
_entity_poly.pdbx_seq_one_letter_code
_entity_poly.pdbx_strand_id
1 'polypeptide(L)'
;MTTDVIDAFKLKTGEAMETIFYSALLLVNAVMAAIAQALSNLLLEAANYNATDCVQPSSVGQYLRYLVTIIPGGCYLLVLIIIIWFYPITEETRKTTKTALDFLKSMEDDYTEVPLLHDESVQYIT
;
A
#
# COMPACT_ATOMS: atom_id res chain seq x y z
N MET A 1 -5.61 1.47 1.52
CA MET A 1 -5.37 2.52 0.50
C MET A 1 -5.08 1.93 -0.87
N THR A 2 -4.46 0.74 -0.98
CA THR A 2 -4.14 0.10 -2.27
C THR A 2 -5.35 -0.19 -3.16
N THR A 3 -6.51 -0.52 -2.58
CA THR A 3 -7.70 -0.91 -3.33
C THR A 3 -8.27 0.21 -4.21
N ASP A 4 -8.05 1.48 -3.85
CA ASP A 4 -8.50 2.63 -4.63
C ASP A 4 -7.76 2.75 -5.97
N VAL A 5 -6.44 2.50 -5.97
CA VAL A 5 -5.62 2.53 -7.18
C VAL A 5 -5.91 1.34 -8.09
N ILE A 6 -6.14 0.16 -7.50
CA ILE A 6 -6.48 -1.06 -8.26
C ILE A 6 -7.85 -0.89 -8.92
N ASP A 7 -8.84 -0.35 -8.21
CA ASP A 7 -10.18 -0.10 -8.74
C ASP A 7 -10.13 0.96 -9.86
N ALA A 8 -9.43 2.07 -9.65
CA ALA A 8 -9.23 3.10 -10.68
C ALA A 8 -8.50 2.57 -11.93
N PHE A 9 -7.56 1.63 -11.77
CA PHE A 9 -6.89 0.97 -12.89
C PHE A 9 -7.83 0.01 -13.63
N LYS A 10 -8.62 -0.77 -12.90
CA LYS A 10 -9.64 -1.67 -13.46
C LYS A 10 -10.70 -0.89 -14.25
N LEU A 11 -11.12 0.27 -13.76
CA LEU A 11 -12.04 1.18 -14.47
C LEU A 11 -11.49 1.67 -15.82
N LYS A 12 -10.18 1.86 -15.94
CA LYS A 12 -9.56 2.37 -17.17
C LYS A 12 -9.21 1.28 -18.18
N THR A 13 -8.77 0.12 -17.69
CA THR A 13 -8.17 -0.94 -18.53
C THR A 13 -9.10 -2.13 -18.72
N GLY A 14 -10.10 -2.32 -17.85
CA GLY A 14 -10.98 -3.50 -17.82
C GLY A 14 -10.32 -4.76 -17.24
N GLU A 15 -9.00 -4.78 -17.08
CA GLU A 15 -8.24 -5.90 -16.53
C GLU A 15 -7.96 -5.76 -15.02
N ALA A 16 -8.09 -6.86 -14.29
CA ALA A 16 -7.79 -6.93 -12.86
C ALA A 16 -6.35 -7.42 -12.63
N MET A 17 -5.40 -6.48 -12.45
CA MET A 17 -3.99 -6.78 -12.13
C MET A 17 -3.68 -6.75 -10.63
N GLU A 18 -4.63 -7.20 -9.80
CA GLU A 18 -4.55 -7.11 -8.33
C GLU A 18 -3.31 -7.77 -7.72
N THR A 19 -2.92 -8.95 -8.24
CA THR A 19 -1.80 -9.73 -7.71
C THR A 19 -0.46 -9.03 -7.89
N ILE A 20 -0.26 -8.35 -9.01
CA ILE A 20 0.99 -7.63 -9.32
C ILE A 20 1.11 -6.42 -8.40
N PHE A 21 0.04 -5.63 -8.25
CA PHE A 21 0.06 -4.48 -7.35
C PHE A 21 0.29 -4.89 -5.89
N TYR A 22 -0.38 -5.95 -5.43
CA TYR A 22 -0.25 -6.40 -4.06
C TYR A 22 1.16 -6.94 -3.76
N SER A 23 1.69 -7.80 -4.62
CA SER A 23 3.04 -8.36 -4.46
C SER A 23 4.13 -7.28 -4.53
N ALA A 24 4.01 -6.31 -5.43
CA ALA A 24 4.96 -5.20 -5.51
C ALA A 24 4.99 -4.35 -4.23
N LEU A 25 3.83 -4.03 -3.65
CA LEU A 25 3.77 -3.26 -2.40
C LEU A 25 4.36 -4.02 -1.22
N LEU A 26 4.09 -5.32 -1.12
CA LEU A 26 4.69 -6.16 -0.09
C LEU A 26 6.22 -6.21 -0.24
N LEU A 27 6.71 -6.31 -1.47
CA LEU A 27 8.15 -6.29 -1.74
C LEU A 27 8.78 -4.96 -1.35
N VAL A 28 8.17 -3.84 -1.72
CA VAL A 28 8.66 -2.51 -1.31
C VAL A 28 8.71 -2.38 0.21
N ASN A 29 7.66 -2.81 0.91
CA ASN A 29 7.63 -2.79 2.38
C ASN A 29 8.73 -3.67 2.99
N ALA A 30 8.98 -4.85 2.42
CA ALA A 30 10.05 -5.74 2.88
C ALA A 30 11.44 -5.11 2.69
N VAL A 31 11.69 -4.49 1.52
CA VAL A 31 12.96 -3.80 1.24
C VAL A 31 13.16 -2.62 2.19
N MET A 32 12.12 -1.80 2.40
CA MET A 32 12.20 -0.66 3.30
C MET A 32 12.43 -1.09 4.76
N ALA A 33 11.80 -2.17 5.20
CA ALA A 33 12.03 -2.75 6.52
C ALA A 33 13.50 -3.22 6.66
N ALA A 34 14.04 -3.91 5.66
CA ALA A 34 15.44 -4.34 5.66
C ALA A 34 16.41 -3.14 5.72
N ILE A 35 16.15 -2.08 4.95
CA ILE A 35 16.94 -0.84 4.97
C ILE A 35 16.88 -0.18 6.36
N ALA A 36 15.68 -0.07 6.95
CA ALA A 36 15.52 0.52 8.28
C ALA A 36 16.29 -0.25 9.35
N GLN A 37 16.27 -1.58 9.30
CA GLN A 37 17.05 -2.42 10.21
C GLN A 37 18.56 -2.26 10.01
N ALA A 38 19.03 -2.26 8.76
CA ALA A 38 20.45 -2.07 8.45
C ALA A 38 20.97 -0.71 8.95
N LEU A 39 20.21 0.36 8.71
CA LEU A 39 20.56 1.71 9.17
C LEU A 39 20.59 1.81 10.70
N SER A 40 19.63 1.18 11.37
CA SER A 40 19.55 1.18 12.83
C SER A 40 20.78 0.51 13.45
N ASN A 41 21.22 -0.60 12.89
CA ASN A 41 22.43 -1.30 13.35
C ASN A 41 23.70 -0.46 13.11
N LEU A 42 23.83 0.16 11.93
CA LEU A 42 24.97 1.03 11.62
C LEU A 42 25.04 2.25 12.55
N LEU A 43 23.90 2.84 12.90
CA LEU A 43 23.84 3.96 13.83
C LEU A 43 24.26 3.57 15.25
N LEU A 44 23.92 2.35 15.69
CA LEU A 44 24.34 1.83 16.98
C LEU A 44 25.86 1.58 17.01
N GLU A 45 26.41 1.01 15.93
CA GLU A 45 27.86 0.83 15.80
C GLU A 45 28.60 2.18 15.82
N ALA A 46 28.10 3.18 15.10
CA ALA A 46 28.64 4.54 15.13
C ALA A 46 28.55 5.21 16.52
N ALA A 47 27.55 4.85 17.32
CA ALA A 47 27.39 5.33 18.69
C ALA A 47 28.32 4.61 19.71
N ASN A 48 29.24 3.76 19.23
CA ASN A 48 30.10 2.88 20.06
C ASN A 48 29.27 1.96 20.98
N TYR A 49 28.18 1.42 20.46
CA TYR A 49 27.41 0.40 21.17
C TYR A 49 28.23 -0.89 21.31
N ASN A 50 28.57 -1.26 22.55
CA ASN A 50 29.16 -2.56 22.87
C ASN A 50 28.14 -3.39 23.67
N ALA A 51 27.82 -4.58 23.16
CA ALA A 51 26.90 -5.51 23.82
C ALA A 51 27.53 -6.22 25.03
N THR A 52 28.87 -6.18 25.14
CA THR A 52 29.63 -6.88 26.19
C THR A 52 29.87 -6.02 27.44
N ASP A 53 29.70 -4.70 27.33
CA ASP A 53 29.95 -3.78 28.46
C ASP A 53 28.71 -3.64 29.34
N CYS A 54 28.90 -3.69 30.67
CA CYS A 54 27.79 -3.51 31.63
C CYS A 54 27.27 -2.07 31.71
N VAL A 55 28.07 -1.10 31.25
CA VAL A 55 27.73 0.33 31.30
C VAL A 55 27.86 0.91 29.90
N GLN A 56 26.73 1.29 29.31
CA GLN A 56 26.69 1.93 28.00
C GLN A 56 26.76 3.46 28.10
N PRO A 57 27.36 4.12 27.11
CA PRO A 57 27.49 5.56 27.09
C PRO A 57 26.11 6.23 26.95
N SER A 58 25.95 7.39 27.60
CA SER A 58 24.69 8.15 27.59
C SER A 58 24.28 8.66 26.20
N SER A 59 25.21 8.66 25.25
CA SER A 59 24.96 8.96 23.83
C SER A 59 24.03 7.94 23.20
N VAL A 60 24.24 6.64 23.42
CA VAL A 60 23.41 5.54 22.86
C VAL A 60 21.94 5.70 23.24
N GLY A 61 21.67 6.04 24.51
CA GLY A 61 20.31 6.28 24.99
C GLY A 61 19.62 7.45 24.29
N GLN A 62 20.37 8.50 23.90
CA GLN A 62 19.84 9.62 23.13
C GLN A 62 19.56 9.21 21.68
N TYR A 63 20.48 8.50 21.04
CA TYR A 63 20.29 7.99 19.68
C TYR A 63 19.06 7.08 19.59
N LEU A 64 18.86 6.17 20.54
CA LEU A 64 17.70 5.29 20.56
C LEU A 64 16.38 6.07 20.73
N ARG A 65 16.36 7.08 21.60
CA ARG A 65 15.19 7.96 21.76
C ARG A 65 14.86 8.70 20.47
N TYR A 66 15.86 9.20 19.75
CA TYR A 66 15.64 9.84 18.46
C TYR A 66 15.18 8.85 17.38
N LEU A 67 15.76 7.65 17.35
CA LEU A 67 15.43 6.59 16.41
C LEU A 67 13.98 6.09 16.53
N VAL A 68 13.45 6.03 17.76
CA VAL A 68 12.10 5.53 18.02
C VAL A 68 11.04 6.63 17.93
N THR A 69 11.40 7.88 18.25
CA THR A 69 10.41 8.96 18.41
C THR A 69 10.46 9.98 17.27
N ILE A 70 11.62 10.61 17.07
CA ILE A 70 11.77 11.72 16.14
C ILE A 70 11.75 11.20 14.70
N ILE A 71 12.48 10.12 14.43
CA ILE A 71 12.61 9.59 13.08
C ILE A 71 11.26 9.07 12.54
N PRO A 72 10.52 8.20 13.24
CA PRO A 72 9.24 7.72 12.72
C PRO A 72 8.21 8.85 12.64
N GLY A 73 8.11 9.69 13.67
CA GLY A 73 7.17 10.82 13.69
C GLY A 73 7.43 11.82 12.55
N GLY A 74 8.69 12.20 12.34
CA GLY A 74 9.10 13.09 11.24
C GLY A 74 8.81 12.49 9.87
N CYS A 75 9.14 11.21 9.67
CA CYS A 75 8.86 10.50 8.42
C CYS A 75 7.36 10.46 8.10
N TYR A 76 6.51 10.14 9.09
CA TYR A 76 5.05 10.12 8.86
C TYR A 76 4.49 11.49 8.51
N LEU A 77 4.93 12.54 9.21
CA LEU A 77 4.50 13.91 8.91
C LEU A 77 4.92 14.35 7.51
N LEU A 78 6.16 14.04 7.11
CA LEU A 78 6.68 14.35 5.79
C LEU A 78 5.85 13.64 4.71
N VAL A 79 5.64 12.33 4.86
CA VAL A 79 4.83 11.54 3.91
C VAL A 79 3.40 12.06 3.83
N LEU A 80 2.79 12.42 4.96
CA LEU A 80 1.44 12.98 4.99
C LEU A 80 1.35 14.29 4.17
N ILE A 81 2.32 15.19 4.35
CA ILE A 81 2.38 16.45 3.60
C ILE A 81 2.53 16.18 2.10
N ILE A 82 3.42 15.26 1.72
CA ILE A 82 3.60 14.85 0.32
C ILE A 82 2.28 14.33 -0.27
N ILE A 83 1.59 13.42 0.42
CA ILE A 83 0.34 12.82 -0.08
C ILE A 83 -0.72 13.91 -0.29
N ILE A 84 -0.89 14.83 0.67
CA ILE A 84 -1.88 15.91 0.55
C ILE A 84 -1.57 16.82 -0.65
N TRP A 85 -0.29 17.08 -0.93
CA TRP A 85 0.13 17.96 -2.03
C TRP A 85 0.04 17.31 -3.40
N PHE A 86 0.52 16.07 -3.53
CA PHE A 86 0.53 15.35 -4.81
C PHE A 86 -0.82 14.72 -5.16
N TYR A 87 -1.63 14.43 -4.15
CA TYR A 87 -2.95 13.83 -4.33
C TYR A 87 -4.03 14.65 -3.61
N PRO A 88 -4.31 15.88 -4.10
CA PRO A 88 -5.35 16.71 -3.51
C PRO A 88 -6.73 16.04 -3.70
N ILE A 89 -7.34 15.66 -2.59
CA ILE A 89 -8.68 15.06 -2.55
C ILE A 89 -9.70 16.15 -2.87
N THR A 90 -10.05 16.29 -4.15
CA THR A 90 -11.08 17.22 -4.61
C THR A 90 -12.46 16.54 -4.61
N GLU A 91 -13.50 17.26 -4.18
CA GLU A 91 -14.87 16.72 -4.14
C GLU A 91 -15.40 16.36 -5.54
N GLU A 92 -14.94 17.05 -6.58
CA GLU A 92 -15.34 16.79 -7.96
C GLU A 92 -14.87 15.42 -8.44
N THR A 93 -13.59 15.07 -8.23
CA THR A 93 -13.05 13.75 -8.60
C THR A 93 -13.73 12.63 -7.81
N ARG A 94 -14.10 12.86 -6.55
CA ARG A 94 -14.87 11.87 -5.79
C ARG A 94 -16.25 11.61 -6.36
N LYS A 95 -16.95 12.65 -6.81
CA LYS A 95 -18.30 12.51 -7.39
C LYS A 95 -18.26 11.76 -8.70
N THR A 96 -17.31 12.09 -9.58
CA THR A 96 -17.17 11.41 -10.88
C THR A 96 -16.84 9.93 -10.73
N THR A 97 -15.95 9.57 -9.80
CA THR A 97 -15.58 8.15 -9.56
C THR A 97 -16.76 7.36 -8.96
N LYS A 98 -17.54 7.95 -8.04
CA LYS A 98 -18.74 7.31 -7.50
C LYS A 98 -19.78 7.04 -8.59
N THR A 99 -20.06 8.02 -9.44
CA THR A 99 -21.01 7.85 -10.54
C THR A 99 -20.56 6.77 -11.53
N ALA A 100 -19.27 6.71 -11.85
CA ALA A 100 -18.73 5.65 -12.72
C ALA A 100 -18.85 4.25 -12.09
N LEU A 101 -18.62 4.14 -10.78
CA LEU A 101 -18.75 2.87 -10.05
C LEU A 101 -20.20 2.40 -9.94
N ASP A 102 -21.14 3.31 -9.68
CA ASP A 102 -22.57 2.99 -9.59
C ASP A 102 -23.13 2.55 -10.95
N PHE A 103 -22.66 3.15 -12.04
CA PHE A 103 -23.01 2.74 -13.40
C PHE A 103 -22.56 1.31 -13.71
N LEU A 104 -21.33 0.92 -13.33
CA LEU A 104 -20.86 -0.44 -13.54
C LEU A 104 -21.62 -1.48 -12.71
N LYS A 105 -22.00 -1.17 -11.46
CA LYS A 105 -22.85 -2.05 -10.65
C LYS A 105 -24.21 -2.28 -11.31
N SER A 106 -24.82 -1.21 -11.82
CA SER A 106 -26.12 -1.34 -12.53
C SER A 106 -26.03 -2.19 -13.79
N MET A 107 -24.88 -2.20 -14.48
CA MET A 107 -24.65 -3.07 -15.63
C MET A 107 -24.42 -4.52 -15.19
N GLU A 108 -23.65 -4.77 -14.14
CA GLU A 108 -23.42 -6.12 -13.63
C GLU A 108 -24.71 -6.78 -13.12
N ASP A 109 -25.57 -6.00 -12.45
CA ASP A 109 -26.90 -6.44 -12.02
C ASP A 109 -27.80 -6.80 -13.23
N ASP A 110 -27.73 -6.03 -14.33
CA ASP A 110 -28.45 -6.28 -15.60
C ASP A 110 -27.97 -7.57 -16.31
N TYR A 111 -26.66 -7.89 -16.24
CA TYR A 111 -26.11 -9.16 -16.74
C TYR A 111 -26.55 -10.38 -15.94
N THR A 112 -26.81 -10.23 -14.63
CA THR A 112 -27.33 -11.33 -13.79
C THR A 112 -28.82 -11.61 -13.94
N GLU A 113 -29.60 -10.68 -14.50
CA GLU A 113 -31.04 -10.88 -14.78
C GLU A 113 -31.31 -11.54 -16.14
N VAL A 114 -30.30 -11.70 -17.01
CA VAL A 114 -30.46 -12.47 -18.25
C VAL A 114 -30.68 -13.95 -17.88
N PRO A 115 -31.82 -14.56 -18.23
CA PRO A 115 -32.05 -15.97 -17.95
C PRO A 115 -30.93 -16.76 -18.61
N LEU A 116 -30.21 -17.57 -17.82
CA LEU A 116 -29.31 -18.59 -18.33
C LEU A 116 -30.10 -19.45 -19.31
N LEU A 117 -29.95 -19.17 -20.61
CA LEU A 117 -30.26 -20.15 -21.63
C LEU A 117 -29.31 -21.30 -21.34
N HIS A 118 -29.87 -22.33 -20.72
CA HIS A 118 -29.25 -23.62 -20.51
C HIS A 118 -28.88 -24.15 -21.89
N ASP A 119 -27.68 -23.83 -22.36
CA ASP A 119 -27.12 -24.43 -23.57
C ASP A 119 -26.67 -25.84 -23.20
N GLU A 120 -27.64 -26.74 -23.26
CA GLU A 120 -27.52 -28.19 -23.14
C GLU A 120 -26.86 -28.78 -24.41
N SER A 121 -25.78 -28.17 -24.94
CA SER A 121 -25.15 -28.62 -26.20
C SER A 121 -23.64 -28.84 -26.17
N VAL A 122 -22.99 -28.87 -25.00
CA VAL A 122 -21.62 -29.40 -24.87
C VAL A 122 -21.61 -30.66 -24.00
N GLN A 123 -22.54 -31.56 -24.30
CA GLN A 123 -22.25 -32.99 -24.19
C GLN A 123 -21.56 -33.37 -25.51
N TYR A 124 -20.51 -34.18 -25.43
CA TYR A 124 -19.64 -34.65 -26.53
C TYR A 124 -18.54 -33.67 -26.96
N ILE A 125 -17.32 -33.90 -26.49
CA ILE A 125 -16.15 -34.38 -27.27
C ILE A 125 -15.03 -34.73 -26.28
N THR A 126 -14.81 -36.05 -26.16
CA THR A 126 -13.63 -36.82 -25.68
C THR A 126 -12.69 -36.24 -24.64
#